data_AF-A0A6B3DRH8-F1
#
_entry.id   AF-A0A6B3DRH8-F1
#
_cell.length_a   1.000
_cell.length_b   1.000
_cell.length_c   1.000
_cell.angle_alpha   90.00
_cell.angle_beta   90.00
_cell.angle_gamma   90.00
#
_symmetry.space_group_name_H-M   'P 1'
#
loop_
_entity.id
_entity.type
_entity.pdbx_description
1 polymer ?
#
loop_
_entity_poly.entity_id
_entity_poly.type
_entity_poly.pdbx_seq_one_letter_code
_entity_poly.pdbx_strand_id
1 'polypeptide(L)'
;MTYRRVFGPALFGSLLLAGLLWWAGSSAHALSLPGATRFFGPDQANRLLAWAMPWSTDLPSSNQFADPAGAAGHGGDYAALRQTAMRVRYAALVLLFPCGALPLLRRLSGRGAGRAALCVAALWGWGIVAAMLAVAVSAPWMVASGGSAAFRLLPHLASFMSQGRELPVGAALVAAAATTGLMALLRGETASEPGPAVPTAATARLAASVGTAVVAFALVVLSNDRVAGHIQTAFGGGGRLSEPGDLVRQWVQLSAWTMPTGSAFGHWLLYRLGDVALLVLVWWGLRLLLVRLDGVTYPACALGGAAVTTLGVVVSELWTSLLSYRGSTAGPLLYYVSMGSGVSAALVFGSLAGGAGALTVRLRTRPQPPAPAAVQAQPV
;
A
#
# COMPACT_ATOMS: atom_id res chain seq x y z
N MET A 1 5.80 12.22 -23.11
CA MET A 1 7.07 11.93 -22.36
C MET A 1 7.61 10.52 -22.64
N THR A 2 8.92 10.39 -22.86
CA THR A 2 9.62 9.12 -23.09
C THR A 2 9.99 8.43 -21.78
N TYR A 3 9.99 7.08 -21.74
CA TYR A 3 10.36 6.30 -20.54
C TYR A 3 11.75 6.65 -20.02
N ARG A 4 12.69 6.97 -20.92
CA ARG A 4 14.08 7.34 -20.57
C ARG A 4 14.17 8.54 -19.63
N ARG A 5 13.27 9.53 -19.77
CA ARG A 5 13.27 10.74 -18.92
C ARG A 5 12.64 10.51 -17.54
N VAL A 6 11.77 9.51 -17.43
CA VAL A 6 11.04 9.20 -16.19
C VAL A 6 11.81 8.18 -15.34
N PHE A 7 12.69 7.40 -15.97
CA PHE A 7 13.48 6.37 -15.32
C PHE A 7 14.44 6.92 -14.26
N GLY A 8 15.15 8.02 -14.54
CA GLY A 8 16.06 8.66 -13.57
C GLY A 8 15.35 9.05 -12.26
N PRO A 9 14.27 9.84 -12.31
CA PRO A 9 13.47 10.17 -11.13
C PRO A 9 12.90 8.94 -10.40
N ALA A 10 12.39 7.95 -11.14
CA ALA A 10 11.84 6.73 -10.54
C ALA A 10 12.91 5.93 -9.78
N LEU A 11 14.11 5.78 -10.36
CA LEU A 11 15.24 5.14 -9.69
C LEU A 11 15.70 5.95 -8.47
N PHE A 12 15.83 7.26 -8.61
CA PHE A 12 16.20 8.13 -7.49
C PHE A 12 15.22 7.97 -6.32
N GLY A 13 13.91 7.99 -6.58
CA GLY A 13 12.88 7.73 -5.58
C GLY A 13 13.02 6.37 -4.90
N SER A 14 13.33 5.33 -5.68
CA SER A 14 13.51 3.97 -5.16
C SER A 14 14.74 3.85 -4.25
N LEU A 15 15.85 4.49 -4.63
CA LEU A 15 17.09 4.51 -3.84
C LEU A 15 16.92 5.34 -2.58
N LEU A 16 16.21 6.47 -2.66
CA LEU A 16 15.89 7.30 -1.51
C LEU A 16 14.99 6.57 -0.52
N LEU A 17 13.94 5.89 -1.01
CA LEU A 17 13.06 5.07 -0.17
C LEU A 17 13.83 3.94 0.52
N ALA A 18 14.66 3.21 -0.24
CA ALA A 18 15.50 2.15 0.30
C ALA A 18 16.52 2.70 1.32
N GLY A 19 17.16 3.83 1.03
CA GLY A 19 18.13 4.48 1.89
C GLY A 19 17.52 4.98 3.20
N LEU A 20 16.32 5.58 3.16
CA LEU A 20 15.60 6.02 4.36
C LEU A 20 15.21 4.84 5.26
N LEU A 21 14.71 3.76 4.67
CA LEU A 21 14.35 2.55 5.43
C LEU A 21 15.58 1.81 5.96
N TRP A 22 16.69 1.82 5.21
CA TRP A 22 17.97 1.30 5.68
C TRP A 22 18.54 2.12 6.84
N TRP A 23 18.51 3.45 6.72
CA TRP A 23 18.93 4.36 7.78
C TRP A 23 18.10 4.17 9.05
N ALA A 24 16.76 4.11 8.92
CA ALA A 24 15.88 3.85 10.04
C ALA A 24 16.15 2.47 10.68
N GLY A 25 16.38 1.44 9.86
CA GLY A 25 16.76 0.11 10.31
C GLY A 25 18.07 0.08 11.10
N SER A 26 19.11 0.77 10.60
CA SER A 26 20.40 0.90 11.29
C SER A 26 20.31 1.65 12.62
N SER A 27 19.27 2.48 12.80
CA SER A 27 19.03 3.20 14.05
C SER A 27 18.44 2.30 15.15
N ALA A 28 18.03 1.07 14.84
CA ALA A 28 17.46 0.14 15.82
C ALA A 28 18.44 -0.16 16.97
N HIS A 29 19.74 -0.34 16.67
CA HIS A 29 20.73 -0.56 17.72
C HIS A 29 20.85 0.67 18.65
N ALA A 30 20.88 1.87 18.09
CA ALA A 30 20.92 3.10 18.87
C ALA A 30 19.68 3.28 19.77
N LEU A 31 18.49 2.87 19.29
CA LEU A 31 17.23 2.91 20.03
C LEU A 31 17.17 1.89 21.18
N SER A 32 17.98 0.83 21.12
CA SER A 32 18.08 -0.17 22.19
C SER A 32 18.98 0.26 23.35
N LEU A 33 19.77 1.32 23.18
CA LEU A 33 20.71 1.79 24.20
C LEU A 33 19.98 2.50 25.35
N PRO A 34 20.49 2.40 26.60
CA PRO A 34 19.90 3.10 27.76
C PRO A 34 19.79 4.62 27.60
N GLY A 35 20.60 5.23 26.73
CA GLY A 35 20.50 6.67 26.41
C GLY A 35 19.21 7.03 25.68
N ALA A 36 18.74 6.18 24.78
CA ALA A 36 17.51 6.40 24.02
C ALA A 36 16.27 6.28 24.93
N THR A 37 16.24 5.30 25.83
CA THR A 37 15.16 5.14 26.80
C THR A 37 15.12 6.29 27.81
N ARG A 38 16.27 6.87 28.17
CA ARG A 38 16.33 8.08 29.03
C ARG A 38 15.84 9.35 28.31
N PHE A 39 16.08 9.49 27.01
CA PHE A 39 15.69 10.68 26.24
C PHE A 39 14.22 10.64 25.81
N PHE A 40 13.76 9.53 25.23
CA PHE A 40 12.39 9.39 24.70
C PHE A 40 11.40 8.85 25.73
N GLY A 41 11.89 8.28 26.82
CA GLY A 41 11.10 7.42 27.71
C GLY A 41 11.07 5.97 27.22
N PRO A 42 10.85 5.00 28.12
CA PRO A 42 10.93 3.57 27.79
C PRO A 42 9.88 3.14 26.76
N ASP A 43 8.65 3.64 26.85
CA ASP A 43 7.57 3.25 25.94
C ASP A 43 7.78 3.75 24.51
N GLN A 44 8.28 4.98 24.35
CA GLN A 44 8.52 5.56 23.02
C GLN A 44 9.74 4.94 22.36
N ALA A 45 10.82 4.72 23.11
CA ALA A 45 12.01 4.04 22.60
C ALA A 45 11.67 2.61 22.14
N ASN A 46 10.91 1.84 22.93
CA ASN A 46 10.47 0.50 22.55
C ASN A 46 9.57 0.49 21.30
N ARG A 47 8.71 1.51 21.12
CA ARG A 47 7.88 1.64 19.91
C ARG A 47 8.70 1.96 18.67
N LEU A 48 9.60 2.94 18.76
CA LEU A 48 10.50 3.27 17.66
C LEU A 48 11.39 2.08 17.29
N LEU A 49 11.85 1.34 18.29
CA LEU A 49 12.58 0.10 18.11
C LEU A 49 11.72 -0.95 17.37
N ALA A 50 10.45 -1.12 17.77
CA ALA A 50 9.53 -2.05 17.12
C ALA A 50 9.24 -1.67 15.65
N TRP A 51 9.21 -0.38 15.32
CA TRP A 51 9.07 0.10 13.94
C TRP A 51 10.33 -0.11 13.10
N ALA A 52 11.51 0.12 13.69
CA ALA A 52 12.81 0.02 13.03
C ALA A 52 13.31 -1.43 12.85
N MET A 53 13.02 -2.31 13.81
CA MET A 53 13.49 -3.71 13.83
C MET A 53 13.18 -4.50 12.56
N PRO A 54 11.97 -4.41 11.97
CA PRO A 54 11.68 -5.09 10.72
C PRO A 54 12.63 -4.69 9.59
N TRP A 55 13.15 -3.47 9.60
CA TRP A 55 14.07 -2.95 8.58
C TRP A 55 15.54 -3.01 8.99
N SER A 56 15.87 -3.53 10.18
CA SER A 56 17.25 -3.62 10.65
C SER A 56 18.02 -4.71 9.91
N THR A 57 19.25 -4.39 9.48
CA THR A 57 20.20 -5.37 8.94
C THR A 57 20.97 -6.09 10.01
N ASP A 58 20.95 -5.57 11.23
CA ASP A 58 21.67 -6.12 12.38
C ASP A 58 21.02 -7.44 12.83
N LEU A 59 21.86 -8.34 13.33
CA LEU A 59 21.37 -9.54 13.99
C LEU A 59 20.88 -9.16 15.39
N PRO A 60 19.66 -9.57 15.78
CA PRO A 60 19.25 -9.47 17.17
C PRO A 60 20.26 -10.24 18.03
N SER A 61 20.72 -9.64 19.12
CA SER A 61 21.65 -10.26 20.09
C SER A 61 21.02 -11.42 20.89
N SER A 62 19.87 -11.95 20.44
CA SER A 62 19.17 -13.02 21.14
C SER A 62 19.80 -14.37 20.87
N ASN A 63 19.96 -15.17 21.93
CA ASN A 63 20.48 -16.54 21.89
C ASN A 63 19.69 -17.46 20.94
N GLN A 64 18.48 -17.06 20.52
CA GLN A 64 17.63 -17.76 19.56
C GLN A 64 18.24 -17.85 18.15
N PHE A 65 19.14 -16.93 17.77
CA PHE A 65 19.85 -16.96 16.48
C PHE A 65 21.24 -17.61 16.58
N ALA A 66 21.81 -17.67 17.79
CA ALA A 66 23.04 -18.40 18.05
C ALA A 66 22.78 -19.91 18.15
N ASP A 67 21.63 -20.29 18.72
CA ASP A 67 21.25 -21.69 18.97
C ASP A 67 19.71 -21.85 18.79
N PRO A 68 19.21 -21.86 17.53
CA PRO A 68 17.80 -22.05 17.27
C PRO A 68 17.34 -23.42 17.78
N ALA A 69 16.17 -23.45 18.41
CA ALA A 69 15.63 -24.65 19.06
C ALA A 69 15.60 -25.84 18.09
N GLY A 70 16.49 -26.83 18.32
CA GLY A 70 16.59 -28.04 17.51
C GLY A 70 17.66 -28.05 16.43
N ALA A 71 18.48 -27.00 16.27
CA ALA A 71 19.56 -26.93 15.29
C ALA A 71 20.84 -26.32 15.87
N ALA A 72 21.36 -26.95 16.93
CA ALA A 72 22.54 -26.45 17.63
C ALA A 72 23.77 -26.42 16.72
N GLY A 73 24.53 -25.33 16.76
CA GLY A 73 25.72 -25.11 15.91
C GLY A 73 25.45 -24.61 14.49
N HIS A 74 24.19 -24.42 14.09
CA HIS A 74 23.79 -23.88 12.77
C HIS A 74 23.47 -22.38 12.77
N GLY A 75 23.74 -21.65 13.87
CA GLY A 75 23.41 -20.21 13.98
C GLY A 75 23.95 -19.35 12.84
N GLY A 76 25.13 -19.69 12.28
CA GLY A 76 25.70 -19.02 11.11
C GLY A 76 24.86 -19.16 9.83
N ASP A 77 24.20 -20.30 9.63
CA ASP A 77 23.35 -20.55 8.46
C ASP A 77 22.05 -19.74 8.55
N TYR A 78 21.44 -19.68 9.73
CA TYR A 78 20.25 -18.85 10.00
C TYR A 78 20.55 -17.35 9.90
N ALA A 79 21.73 -16.93 10.35
CA ALA A 79 22.24 -15.58 10.16
C ALA A 79 22.36 -15.21 8.67
N ALA A 80 22.94 -16.12 7.86
CA ALA A 80 23.06 -15.94 6.41
C ALA A 80 21.69 -15.87 5.71
N LEU A 81 20.71 -16.67 6.16
CA LEU A 81 19.32 -16.61 5.67
C LEU A 81 18.67 -15.25 5.96
N ARG A 82 18.82 -14.71 7.18
CA ARG A 82 18.31 -13.37 7.50
C ARG A 82 18.99 -12.29 6.67
N GLN A 83 20.31 -12.38 6.49
CA GLN A 83 21.04 -11.43 5.64
C GLN A 83 20.55 -11.49 4.19
N THR A 84 20.29 -12.69 3.69
CA THR A 84 19.70 -12.90 2.35
C THR A 84 18.30 -12.31 2.27
N ALA A 85 17.45 -12.53 3.28
CA ALA A 85 16.12 -11.93 3.36
C ALA A 85 16.17 -10.39 3.24
N MET A 86 17.09 -9.75 3.97
CA MET A 86 17.25 -8.30 3.92
C MET A 86 17.77 -7.82 2.56
N ARG A 87 18.74 -8.51 1.94
CA ARG A 87 19.20 -8.20 0.57
C ARG A 87 18.06 -8.29 -0.44
N VAL A 88 17.27 -9.37 -0.38
CA VAL A 88 16.10 -9.57 -1.24
C VAL A 88 15.07 -8.47 -1.01
N ARG A 89 14.81 -8.07 0.24
CA ARG A 89 13.85 -7.00 0.56
C ARG A 89 14.24 -5.67 -0.09
N TYR A 90 15.48 -5.21 0.10
CA TYR A 90 15.92 -3.94 -0.48
C TYR A 90 16.02 -4.01 -2.01
N ALA A 91 16.46 -5.14 -2.58
CA ALA A 91 16.45 -5.34 -4.03
C ALA A 91 15.01 -5.29 -4.60
N ALA A 92 14.07 -5.99 -3.96
CA ALA A 92 12.67 -5.98 -4.34
C ALA A 92 12.08 -4.57 -4.25
N LEU A 93 12.40 -3.81 -3.21
CA LEU A 93 11.95 -2.42 -3.05
C LEU A 93 12.45 -1.51 -4.19
N VAL A 94 13.73 -1.64 -4.55
CA VAL A 94 14.36 -0.88 -5.65
C VAL A 94 13.77 -1.24 -7.02
N LEU A 95 13.23 -2.46 -7.19
CA LEU A 95 12.59 -2.88 -8.44
C LEU A 95 11.09 -2.55 -8.49
N LEU A 96 10.36 -2.79 -7.40
CA LEU A 96 8.90 -2.63 -7.31
C LEU A 96 8.48 -1.17 -7.33
N PHE A 97 9.25 -0.28 -6.68
CA PHE A 97 8.93 1.14 -6.69
C PHE A 97 8.93 1.72 -8.12
N PRO A 98 9.98 1.57 -8.94
CA PRO A 98 9.99 1.99 -10.34
C PRO A 98 8.87 1.35 -11.18
N CYS A 99 8.52 0.07 -10.95
CA CYS A 99 7.47 -0.61 -11.71
C CYS A 99 6.14 0.14 -11.68
N GLY A 100 5.74 0.70 -10.54
CA GLY A 100 4.55 1.56 -10.47
C GLY A 100 4.81 3.04 -10.67
N ALA A 101 6.00 3.54 -10.31
CA ALA A 101 6.34 4.94 -10.48
C ALA A 101 6.43 5.35 -11.96
N LEU A 102 7.01 4.52 -12.83
CA LEU A 102 7.16 4.80 -14.26
C LEU A 102 5.84 5.10 -14.98
N PRO A 103 4.80 4.24 -14.92
CA PRO A 103 3.52 4.52 -15.59
C PRO A 103 2.78 5.72 -14.96
N LEU A 104 2.88 5.92 -13.65
CA LEU A 104 2.25 7.04 -12.95
C LEU A 104 2.91 8.37 -13.32
N LEU A 105 4.24 8.47 -13.20
CA LEU A 105 5.00 9.66 -13.56
C LEU A 105 4.82 10.01 -15.04
N ARG A 106 4.88 9.03 -15.96
CA ARG A 106 4.73 9.29 -17.40
C ARG A 106 3.38 9.92 -17.77
N ARG A 107 2.32 9.61 -17.02
CA ARG A 107 0.95 10.03 -17.33
C ARG A 107 0.43 11.17 -16.46
N LEU A 108 1.05 11.42 -15.31
CA LEU A 108 0.71 12.51 -14.39
C LEU A 108 1.69 13.69 -14.50
N SER A 109 2.75 13.57 -15.31
CA SER A 109 3.77 14.60 -15.58
C SER A 109 3.28 15.84 -16.34
N GLY A 110 2.03 16.27 -16.20
CA GLY A 110 1.59 17.55 -16.76
C GLY A 110 2.07 18.75 -15.95
N ARG A 111 1.89 19.97 -16.47
CA ARG A 111 2.17 21.23 -15.74
C ARG A 111 1.06 21.55 -14.73
N GLY A 112 1.44 22.18 -13.62
CA GLY A 112 0.53 22.74 -12.60
C GLY A 112 0.62 22.06 -11.23
N ALA A 113 0.50 22.88 -10.16
CA ALA A 113 0.59 22.43 -8.77
C ALA A 113 -0.37 21.29 -8.43
N GLY A 114 -1.58 21.29 -8.99
CA GLY A 114 -2.56 20.22 -8.79
C GLY A 114 -2.15 18.86 -9.37
N ARG A 115 -1.47 18.83 -10.53
CA ARG A 115 -0.94 17.57 -11.11
C ARG A 115 0.28 17.08 -10.32
N ALA A 116 1.11 17.99 -9.82
CA ALA A 116 2.24 17.64 -8.95
C ALA A 116 1.76 17.00 -7.64
N ALA A 117 0.78 17.62 -6.97
CA ALA A 117 0.18 17.07 -5.74
C ALA A 117 -0.45 15.69 -5.97
N LEU A 118 -1.17 15.50 -7.09
CA LEU A 118 -1.73 14.20 -7.46
C LEU A 118 -0.64 13.15 -7.71
N CYS A 119 0.47 13.55 -8.33
CA CYS A 119 1.61 12.67 -8.57
C CYS A 119 2.30 12.28 -7.24
N VAL A 120 2.48 13.22 -6.32
CA VAL A 120 3.00 12.95 -4.97
C VAL A 120 2.09 11.94 -4.26
N ALA A 121 0.78 12.19 -4.24
CA ALA A 121 -0.18 11.29 -3.61
C ALA A 121 -0.14 9.87 -4.22
N ALA A 122 -0.15 9.77 -5.55
CA ALA A 122 -0.09 8.48 -6.24
C ALA A 122 1.21 7.71 -5.95
N LEU A 123 2.36 8.40 -5.96
CA LEU A 123 3.64 7.79 -5.63
C LEU A 123 3.78 7.47 -4.15
N TRP A 124 3.16 8.25 -3.27
CA TRP A 124 3.14 7.99 -1.84
C TRP A 124 2.39 6.69 -1.53
N GLY A 125 1.16 6.55 -2.05
CA GLY A 125 0.40 5.32 -1.93
C GLY A 125 1.12 4.12 -2.55
N TRP A 126 1.74 4.30 -3.73
CA TRP A 126 2.52 3.23 -4.36
C TRP A 126 3.79 2.87 -3.56
N GLY A 127 4.47 3.82 -2.94
CA GLY A 127 5.65 3.55 -2.13
C GLY A 127 5.35 2.70 -0.91
N ILE A 128 4.18 2.90 -0.28
CA ILE A 128 3.68 2.05 0.81
C ILE A 128 3.43 0.62 0.30
N VAL A 129 2.76 0.50 -0.85
CA VAL A 129 2.51 -0.80 -1.51
C VAL A 129 3.81 -1.52 -1.87
N ALA A 130 4.79 -0.80 -2.44
CA ALA A 130 6.08 -1.36 -2.83
C ALA A 130 6.86 -1.88 -1.62
N ALA A 131 6.80 -1.18 -0.49
CA ALA A 131 7.40 -1.66 0.76
C ALA A 131 6.71 -2.92 1.30
N MET A 132 5.38 -2.97 1.28
CA MET A 132 4.63 -4.17 1.66
C MET A 132 4.97 -5.37 0.78
N LEU A 133 5.02 -5.17 -0.54
CA LEU A 133 5.42 -6.21 -1.49
C LEU A 133 6.87 -6.65 -1.29
N ALA A 134 7.79 -5.73 -0.98
CA ALA A 134 9.17 -6.06 -0.68
C ALA A 134 9.30 -6.94 0.58
N VAL A 135 8.54 -6.63 1.63
CA VAL A 135 8.45 -7.48 2.83
C VAL A 135 7.90 -8.85 2.47
N ALA A 136 6.81 -8.92 1.70
CA ALA A 136 6.20 -10.17 1.25
C ALA A 136 7.16 -11.05 0.44
N VAL A 137 7.89 -10.46 -0.51
CA VAL A 137 8.90 -11.16 -1.31
C VAL A 137 10.02 -11.69 -0.42
N SER A 138 10.49 -10.93 0.58
CA SER A 138 11.55 -11.39 1.49
C SER A 138 11.10 -12.39 2.57
N ALA A 139 9.79 -12.53 2.80
CA ALA A 139 9.24 -13.26 3.93
C ALA A 139 9.65 -14.74 3.99
N PRO A 140 9.80 -15.51 2.89
CA PRO A 140 10.21 -16.91 2.97
C PRO A 140 11.58 -17.10 3.63
N TRP A 141 12.56 -16.27 3.27
CA TRP A 141 13.90 -16.30 3.88
C TRP A 141 13.86 -15.83 5.33
N MET A 142 13.00 -14.84 5.64
CA MET A 142 12.85 -14.35 7.01
C MET A 142 12.25 -15.41 7.93
N VAL A 143 11.23 -16.13 7.47
CA VAL A 143 10.63 -17.27 8.18
C VAL A 143 11.66 -18.37 8.39
N ALA A 144 12.38 -18.76 7.34
CA ALA A 144 13.42 -19.77 7.42
C ALA A 144 14.53 -19.39 8.41
N SER A 145 14.89 -18.10 8.50
CA SER A 145 15.91 -17.62 9.45
C SER A 145 15.52 -17.74 10.93
N GLY A 146 14.22 -17.89 11.24
CA GLY A 146 13.72 -18.00 12.63
C GLY A 146 13.80 -19.40 13.23
N GLY A 147 14.27 -20.40 12.48
CA GLY A 147 14.48 -21.77 12.98
C GLY A 147 13.22 -22.57 13.32
N SER A 148 12.02 -22.10 12.95
CA SER A 148 10.79 -22.82 13.28
C SER A 148 10.53 -23.98 12.31
N ALA A 149 10.63 -25.22 12.80
CA ALA A 149 10.17 -26.44 12.12
C ALA A 149 8.63 -26.55 12.09
N ALA A 150 7.92 -25.43 11.92
CA ALA A 150 6.47 -25.40 11.97
C ALA A 150 5.87 -25.71 10.60
N PHE A 151 5.00 -26.73 10.54
CA PHE A 151 4.26 -27.20 9.34
C PHE A 151 3.25 -26.18 8.75
N ARG A 152 3.29 -24.90 9.15
CA ARG A 152 2.36 -23.85 8.67
C ARG A 152 3.17 -22.64 8.21
N LEU A 153 3.60 -22.67 6.96
CA LEU A 153 4.42 -21.65 6.32
C LEU A 153 3.58 -20.40 5.99
N LEU A 154 2.39 -20.63 5.42
CA LEU A 154 1.50 -19.58 4.94
C LEU A 154 1.08 -18.60 6.06
N PRO A 155 0.78 -19.04 7.30
CA PRO A 155 0.39 -18.12 8.34
C PRO A 155 1.53 -17.29 8.92
N HIS A 156 2.75 -17.83 8.86
CA HIS A 156 3.93 -17.11 9.28
C HIS A 156 4.27 -16.01 8.26
N LEU A 157 4.14 -16.30 6.96
CA LEU A 157 4.31 -15.31 5.90
C LEU A 157 3.37 -14.11 6.07
N ALA A 158 2.09 -14.34 6.40
CA ALA A 158 1.14 -13.25 6.60
C ALA A 158 1.48 -12.41 7.85
N SER A 159 1.91 -13.05 8.94
CA SER A 159 2.41 -12.34 10.13
C SER A 159 3.65 -11.49 9.81
N PHE A 160 4.60 -11.98 9.02
CA PHE A 160 5.77 -11.19 8.62
C PHE A 160 5.39 -10.02 7.68
N MET A 161 4.42 -10.20 6.78
CA MET A 161 3.83 -9.11 6.00
C MET A 161 3.13 -8.04 6.86
N SER A 162 2.92 -8.33 8.16
CA SER A 162 2.33 -7.41 9.12
C SER A 162 3.30 -6.48 9.83
N GLN A 163 4.60 -6.78 9.75
CA GLN A 163 5.62 -6.11 10.53
C GLN A 163 6.23 -4.92 9.77
N GLY A 164 6.46 -3.80 10.47
CA GLY A 164 7.22 -2.65 9.96
C GLY A 164 6.48 -1.83 8.92
N ARG A 165 5.15 -1.74 9.05
CA ARG A 165 4.25 -1.05 8.12
C ARG A 165 4.27 0.47 8.30
N GLU A 166 4.69 0.92 9.46
CA GLU A 166 4.61 2.31 9.90
C GLU A 166 5.72 3.18 9.28
N LEU A 167 6.97 2.71 9.27
CA LEU A 167 8.11 3.46 8.68
C LEU A 167 7.95 3.75 7.19
N PRO A 168 7.47 2.80 6.35
CA PRO A 168 7.22 3.06 4.95
C PRO A 168 6.28 4.23 4.68
N VAL A 169 5.32 4.53 5.57
CA VAL A 169 4.37 5.65 5.36
C VAL A 169 5.12 6.98 5.27
N GLY A 170 6.01 7.25 6.22
CA GLY A 170 6.83 8.47 6.21
C GLY A 170 7.89 8.45 5.10
N ALA A 171 8.63 7.35 4.97
CA ALA A 171 9.70 7.25 3.98
C ALA A 171 9.18 7.36 2.54
N ALA A 172 8.02 6.75 2.24
CA ALA A 172 7.39 6.84 0.92
C ALA A 172 6.91 8.25 0.59
N LEU A 173 6.46 9.03 1.58
CA LEU A 173 6.04 10.41 1.36
C LEU A 173 7.23 11.27 0.93
N VAL A 174 8.35 11.16 1.65
CA VAL A 174 9.60 11.87 1.33
C VAL A 174 10.11 11.45 -0.04
N ALA A 175 10.15 10.14 -0.32
CA ALA A 175 10.54 9.62 -1.62
C ALA A 175 9.64 10.13 -2.75
N ALA A 176 8.32 10.18 -2.55
CA ALA A 176 7.37 10.70 -3.53
C ALA A 176 7.57 12.20 -3.80
N ALA A 177 7.74 13.01 -2.75
CA ALA A 177 7.99 14.44 -2.87
C ALA A 177 9.31 14.71 -3.60
N ALA A 178 10.38 14.00 -3.26
CA ALA A 178 11.69 14.17 -3.89
C ALA A 178 11.68 13.69 -5.36
N THR A 179 11.01 12.56 -5.65
CA THR A 179 10.86 12.03 -7.02
C THR A 179 10.12 13.01 -7.93
N THR A 180 9.01 13.57 -7.44
CA THR A 180 8.21 14.54 -8.20
C THR A 180 8.92 15.88 -8.35
N GLY A 181 9.61 16.35 -7.31
CA GLY A 181 10.46 17.54 -7.36
C GLY A 181 11.59 17.39 -8.38
N LEU A 182 12.34 16.28 -8.34
CA LEU A 182 13.37 15.99 -9.33
C LEU A 182 12.79 15.90 -10.75
N MET A 183 11.62 15.29 -10.91
CA MET A 183 10.91 15.23 -12.19
C MET A 183 10.48 16.62 -12.69
N ALA A 184 10.14 17.55 -11.79
CA ALA A 184 9.83 18.92 -12.13
C ALA A 184 11.10 19.70 -12.55
N LEU A 185 12.20 19.51 -11.84
CA LEU A 185 13.50 20.14 -12.13
C LEU A 185 14.11 19.69 -13.46
N LEU A 186 14.03 18.39 -13.78
CA LEU A 186 14.56 17.83 -15.03
C LEU A 186 13.68 18.12 -16.26
N ARG A 187 12.53 18.78 -16.07
CA ARG A 187 11.61 19.04 -17.15
C ARG A 187 12.02 20.32 -17.89
N GLY A 188 12.59 20.15 -19.08
CA GLY A 188 12.81 21.27 -20.01
C GLY A 188 11.50 21.86 -20.53
N GLU A 189 11.55 23.14 -20.91
CA GLU A 189 10.45 23.84 -21.59
C GLU A 189 10.15 23.16 -22.91
N THR A 190 9.11 22.34 -22.90
CA THR A 190 8.57 21.72 -24.11
C THR A 190 7.13 22.17 -24.27
N ALA A 191 6.77 22.51 -25.50
CA ALA A 191 5.42 22.92 -25.89
C ALA A 191 4.44 21.79 -25.57
N SER A 192 3.24 22.15 -25.11
CA SER A 192 2.16 21.18 -24.82
C SER A 192 1.85 20.38 -26.08
N GLU A 193 2.11 19.08 -26.06
CA GLU A 193 1.54 18.18 -27.05
C GLU A 193 0.01 18.15 -26.88
N PRO A 194 -0.78 18.13 -27.97
CA PRO A 194 -2.22 17.96 -27.91
C PRO A 194 -2.53 16.61 -27.24
N GLY A 195 -3.15 16.68 -26.06
CA GLY A 195 -3.45 15.52 -25.25
C GLY A 195 -4.52 14.63 -25.88
N PRO A 196 -4.48 13.31 -25.67
CA PRO A 196 -5.55 12.41 -26.10
C PRO A 196 -6.89 12.82 -25.48
N ALA A 197 -7.99 12.46 -26.15
CA ALA A 197 -9.36 12.77 -25.71
C ALA A 197 -9.58 12.36 -24.25
N VAL A 198 -9.78 13.35 -23.39
CA VAL A 198 -10.04 13.16 -21.96
C VAL A 198 -11.44 12.58 -21.81
N PRO A 199 -11.64 11.53 -20.98
CA PRO A 199 -12.98 11.02 -20.71
C PRO A 199 -13.88 12.13 -20.18
N THR A 200 -15.11 12.20 -20.68
CA THR A 200 -16.10 13.19 -20.22
C THR A 200 -16.32 13.09 -18.72
N ALA A 201 -16.65 14.22 -18.07
CA ALA A 201 -16.87 14.23 -16.62
C ALA A 201 -17.91 13.20 -16.14
N ALA A 202 -18.93 12.92 -16.96
CA ALA A 202 -19.94 11.91 -16.69
C ALA A 202 -19.38 10.47 -16.70
N THR A 203 -18.54 10.13 -17.69
CA THR A 203 -17.91 8.80 -17.77
C THR A 203 -16.91 8.60 -16.63
N ALA A 204 -16.12 9.62 -16.28
CA ALA A 204 -15.22 9.57 -15.14
C ALA A 204 -15.95 9.40 -13.79
N ARG A 205 -17.11 10.07 -13.61
CA ARG A 205 -17.95 9.89 -12.40
C ARG A 205 -18.52 8.48 -12.31
N LEU A 206 -19.00 7.92 -13.42
CA LEU A 206 -19.53 6.55 -13.45
C LEU A 206 -18.43 5.52 -13.17
N ALA A 207 -17.28 5.67 -13.81
CA ALA A 207 -16.12 4.82 -13.62
C ALA A 207 -15.60 4.86 -12.17
N ALA A 208 -15.51 6.06 -11.58
CA ALA A 208 -15.18 6.24 -10.17
C ALA A 208 -16.22 5.57 -9.26
N SER A 209 -17.51 5.71 -9.56
CA SER A 209 -18.58 5.11 -8.76
C SER A 209 -18.55 3.58 -8.81
N VAL A 210 -18.29 2.99 -9.98
CA VAL A 210 -18.11 1.54 -10.12
C VAL A 210 -16.87 1.05 -9.38
N GLY A 211 -15.74 1.76 -9.49
CA GLY A 211 -14.53 1.41 -8.74
C GLY A 211 -14.73 1.53 -7.23
N THR A 212 -15.37 2.60 -6.76
CA THR A 212 -15.71 2.76 -5.34
C THR A 212 -16.70 1.71 -4.86
N ALA A 213 -17.65 1.25 -5.70
CA ALA A 213 -18.57 0.18 -5.34
C ALA A 213 -17.83 -1.14 -5.07
N VAL A 214 -16.75 -1.44 -5.79
CA VAL A 214 -15.88 -2.61 -5.50
C VAL A 214 -15.26 -2.51 -4.11
N VAL A 215 -14.75 -1.32 -3.75
CA VAL A 215 -14.14 -1.08 -2.43
C VAL A 215 -15.21 -1.08 -1.32
N ALA A 216 -16.38 -0.49 -1.56
CA ALA A 216 -17.50 -0.51 -0.64
C ALA A 216 -18.02 -1.93 -0.41
N PHE A 217 -18.09 -2.75 -1.46
CA PHE A 217 -18.44 -4.15 -1.34
C PHE A 217 -17.42 -4.90 -0.48
N ALA A 218 -16.12 -4.68 -0.70
CA ALA A 218 -15.07 -5.26 0.13
C ALA A 218 -15.22 -4.86 1.61
N LEU A 219 -15.43 -3.57 1.87
CA LEU A 219 -15.70 -3.03 3.21
C LEU A 219 -16.89 -3.72 3.88
N VAL A 220 -18.03 -3.78 3.20
CA VAL A 220 -19.28 -4.34 3.74
C VAL A 220 -19.13 -5.84 3.99
N VAL A 221 -18.53 -6.58 3.06
CA VAL A 221 -18.37 -8.03 3.16
C VAL A 221 -17.34 -8.39 4.24
N LEU A 222 -16.20 -7.71 4.29
CA LEU A 222 -15.13 -7.99 5.25
C LEU A 222 -15.45 -7.48 6.66
N SER A 223 -16.27 -6.44 6.79
CA SER A 223 -16.72 -5.92 8.09
C SER A 223 -17.97 -6.62 8.63
N ASN A 224 -18.53 -7.59 7.91
CA ASN A 224 -19.71 -8.33 8.34
C ASN A 224 -19.31 -9.48 9.28
N ASP A 225 -19.75 -9.43 10.54
CA ASP A 225 -19.41 -10.43 11.55
C ASP A 225 -19.81 -11.85 11.15
N ARG A 226 -20.89 -12.03 10.38
CA ARG A 226 -21.28 -13.36 9.87
C ARG A 226 -20.30 -13.86 8.84
N VAL A 227 -19.85 -12.99 7.93
CA VAL A 227 -18.86 -13.34 6.91
C VAL A 227 -17.50 -13.58 7.56
N ALA A 228 -17.08 -12.71 8.47
CA ALA A 228 -15.85 -12.87 9.24
C ALA A 228 -15.88 -14.17 10.06
N GLY A 229 -16.99 -14.46 10.76
CA GLY A 229 -17.20 -15.69 11.50
C GLY A 229 -17.23 -16.93 10.60
N HIS A 230 -17.81 -16.82 9.40
CA HIS A 230 -17.82 -17.90 8.42
C HIS A 230 -16.42 -18.13 7.83
N ILE A 231 -15.69 -17.09 7.45
CA ILE A 231 -14.30 -17.21 6.97
C ILE A 231 -13.39 -17.78 8.06
N GLN A 232 -13.64 -17.43 9.32
CA GLN A 232 -12.94 -18.02 10.44
C GLN A 232 -13.28 -19.52 10.57
N THR A 233 -14.55 -19.92 10.51
CA THR A 233 -14.94 -21.31 10.78
C THR A 233 -14.85 -22.25 9.57
N ALA A 234 -14.93 -21.74 8.34
CA ALA A 234 -15.03 -22.52 7.09
C ALA A 234 -13.80 -23.38 6.77
N PHE A 235 -12.63 -23.01 7.29
CA PHE A 235 -11.37 -23.72 7.02
C PHE A 235 -10.78 -24.41 8.27
N GLY A 236 -11.59 -24.61 9.32
CA GLY A 236 -11.16 -25.35 10.51
C GLY A 236 -11.00 -26.85 10.23
N GLY A 237 -9.80 -27.40 10.44
CA GLY A 237 -9.55 -28.85 10.36
C GLY A 237 -8.15 -29.21 9.85
N GLY A 238 -7.73 -30.47 10.02
CA GLY A 238 -6.52 -31.02 9.40
C GLY A 238 -6.81 -31.54 7.99
N GLY A 239 -6.40 -30.81 6.95
CA GLY A 239 -6.62 -31.19 5.55
C GLY A 239 -5.91 -30.26 4.58
N ARG A 240 -5.92 -30.57 3.27
CA ARG A 240 -5.18 -29.82 2.22
C ARG A 240 -5.56 -28.33 2.09
N LEU A 241 -6.69 -27.92 2.66
CA LEU A 241 -7.21 -26.55 2.63
C LEU A 241 -7.04 -25.79 3.96
N SER A 242 -6.44 -26.41 4.98
CA SER A 242 -6.23 -25.77 6.28
C SER A 242 -5.22 -24.63 6.19
N GLU A 243 -4.12 -24.82 5.48
CA GLU A 243 -3.07 -23.82 5.31
C GLU A 243 -3.48 -22.63 4.43
N PRO A 244 -4.11 -22.83 3.25
CA PRO A 244 -4.70 -21.74 2.46
C PRO A 244 -5.82 -21.02 3.21
N GLY A 245 -6.62 -21.76 3.98
CA GLY A 245 -7.68 -21.20 4.80
C GLY A 245 -7.16 -20.31 5.93
N ASP A 246 -6.09 -20.73 6.61
CA ASP A 246 -5.41 -19.90 7.61
C ASP A 246 -4.79 -18.64 6.98
N LEU A 247 -4.25 -18.73 5.75
CA LEU A 247 -3.80 -17.55 5.02
C LEU A 247 -4.94 -16.59 4.72
N VAL A 248 -6.09 -17.09 4.24
CA VAL A 248 -7.26 -16.25 3.99
C VAL A 248 -7.73 -15.60 5.29
N ARG A 249 -7.75 -16.35 6.40
CA ARG A 249 -8.15 -15.87 7.72
C ARG A 249 -7.23 -14.77 8.23
N GLN A 250 -5.92 -14.95 8.12
CA GLN A 250 -4.95 -13.91 8.46
C GLN A 250 -4.98 -12.77 7.46
N TRP A 251 -5.17 -12.99 6.17
CA TRP A 251 -5.33 -11.91 5.20
C TRP A 251 -6.56 -11.05 5.51
N VAL A 252 -7.67 -11.67 5.97
CA VAL A 252 -8.85 -10.96 6.46
C VAL A 252 -8.56 -10.19 7.76
N GLN A 253 -7.83 -10.80 8.70
CA GLN A 253 -7.41 -10.10 9.93
C GLN A 253 -6.44 -8.94 9.64
N LEU A 254 -5.56 -9.11 8.66
CA LEU A 254 -4.56 -8.14 8.25
C LEU A 254 -5.15 -7.04 7.38
N SER A 255 -6.28 -7.28 6.70
CA SER A 255 -6.95 -6.26 5.89
C SER A 255 -7.64 -5.19 6.73
N ALA A 256 -7.73 -5.40 8.05
CA ALA A 256 -7.99 -4.38 9.08
C ALA A 256 -9.17 -3.45 8.76
N TRP A 257 -10.18 -3.95 8.04
CA TRP A 257 -11.44 -3.25 7.91
C TRP A 257 -12.08 -3.19 9.30
N THR A 258 -12.51 -1.99 9.68
CA THR A 258 -12.91 -1.69 11.06
C THR A 258 -14.02 -2.65 11.50
N MET A 259 -13.70 -3.50 12.50
CA MET A 259 -14.71 -4.28 13.20
C MET A 259 -15.57 -3.33 14.03
N PRO A 260 -16.90 -3.52 14.09
CA PRO A 260 -17.76 -2.68 14.92
C PRO A 260 -17.45 -2.94 16.40
N THR A 261 -16.57 -2.14 16.99
CA THR A 261 -16.26 -2.19 18.42
C THR A 261 -16.95 -1.05 19.16
N GLY A 262 -17.97 -1.38 19.96
CA GLY A 262 -18.61 -0.45 20.89
C GLY A 262 -20.13 -0.62 20.96
N SER A 263 -20.66 -0.71 22.18
CA SER A 263 -22.12 -0.78 22.43
C SER A 263 -22.83 0.57 22.28
N ALA A 264 -22.09 1.68 22.30
CA ALA A 264 -22.64 3.02 22.20
C ALA A 264 -22.70 3.50 20.74
N PHE A 265 -23.91 3.84 20.28
CA PHE A 265 -24.20 4.29 18.90
C PHE A 265 -23.30 5.45 18.42
N GLY A 266 -22.98 6.41 19.30
CA GLY A 266 -22.12 7.53 18.95
C GLY A 266 -20.67 7.13 18.66
N HIS A 267 -20.12 6.17 19.41
CA HIS A 267 -18.77 5.67 19.19
C HIS A 267 -18.70 4.83 17.91
N TRP A 268 -19.73 4.02 17.66
CA TRP A 268 -19.89 3.27 16.42
C TRP A 268 -19.96 4.19 15.18
N LEU A 269 -20.75 5.27 15.24
CA LEU A 269 -20.87 6.22 14.14
C LEU A 269 -19.54 6.93 13.85
N LEU A 270 -18.81 7.33 14.91
CA LEU A 270 -17.49 7.95 14.78
C LEU A 270 -16.48 7.01 14.12
N TYR A 271 -16.49 5.72 14.44
CA TYR A 271 -15.63 4.74 13.75
C TYR A 271 -15.99 4.60 12.27
N ARG A 272 -17.28 4.54 11.93
CA ARG A 272 -17.74 4.43 10.53
C ARG A 272 -17.49 5.68 9.69
N LEU A 273 -17.30 6.85 10.30
CA LEU A 273 -16.86 8.05 9.57
C LEU A 273 -15.48 7.86 8.92
N GLY A 274 -14.60 7.02 9.49
CA GLY A 274 -13.33 6.65 8.86
C GLY A 274 -13.54 5.92 7.54
N ASP A 275 -14.43 4.94 7.51
CA ASP A 275 -14.78 4.19 6.30
C ASP A 275 -15.43 5.09 5.24
N VAL A 276 -16.29 6.02 5.66
CA VAL A 276 -16.91 7.00 4.75
C VAL A 276 -15.84 7.93 4.16
N ALA A 277 -14.92 8.43 4.99
CA ALA A 277 -13.81 9.27 4.54
C ALA A 277 -12.94 8.52 3.52
N LEU A 278 -12.65 7.24 3.77
CA LEU A 278 -11.97 6.36 2.82
C LEU A 278 -12.74 6.26 1.50
N LEU A 279 -14.04 5.96 1.52
CA LEU A 279 -14.85 5.82 0.30
C LEU A 279 -14.93 7.12 -0.49
N VAL A 280 -15.08 8.26 0.19
CA VAL A 280 -15.08 9.60 -0.41
C VAL A 280 -13.72 9.88 -1.06
N LEU A 281 -12.62 9.59 -0.35
CA LEU A 281 -11.27 9.77 -0.89
C LEU A 281 -11.01 8.87 -2.10
N VAL A 282 -11.47 7.61 -2.04
CA VAL A 282 -11.33 6.65 -3.15
C VAL A 282 -12.11 7.11 -4.36
N TRP A 283 -13.37 7.51 -4.18
CA TRP A 283 -14.20 8.04 -5.26
C TRP A 283 -13.58 9.30 -5.88
N TRP A 284 -13.15 10.23 -5.03
CA TRP A 284 -12.52 11.47 -5.47
C TRP A 284 -11.20 11.21 -6.20
N GLY A 285 -10.35 10.34 -5.65
CA GLY A 285 -9.05 9.98 -6.21
C GLY A 285 -9.17 9.25 -7.53
N LEU A 286 -10.06 8.25 -7.65
CA LEU A 286 -10.33 7.55 -8.90
C LEU A 286 -10.87 8.50 -9.97
N ARG A 287 -11.79 9.40 -9.59
CA ARG A 287 -12.33 10.42 -10.50
C ARG A 287 -11.22 11.36 -10.99
N LEU A 288 -10.37 11.86 -10.10
CA LEU A 288 -9.25 12.73 -10.46
C LEU A 288 -8.24 12.01 -11.35
N LEU A 289 -7.89 10.77 -11.02
CA LEU A 289 -6.96 9.95 -11.77
C LEU A 289 -7.46 9.77 -13.22
N LEU A 290 -8.72 9.39 -13.40
CA LEU A 290 -9.30 9.17 -14.73
C LEU A 290 -9.40 10.45 -15.57
N VAL A 291 -9.66 11.60 -14.96
CA VAL A 291 -9.74 12.90 -15.66
C VAL A 291 -8.35 13.47 -15.99
N ARG A 292 -7.33 13.16 -15.19
CA ARG A 292 -6.00 13.79 -15.28
C ARG A 292 -4.92 12.94 -15.93
N LEU A 293 -5.14 11.64 -16.11
CA LEU A 293 -4.25 10.78 -16.86
C LEU A 293 -4.28 11.14 -18.35
N ASP A 294 -3.11 11.32 -18.95
CA ASP A 294 -2.95 11.51 -20.40
C ASP A 294 -3.19 10.18 -21.18
N GLY A 295 -4.32 9.51 -20.91
CA GLY A 295 -4.77 8.24 -21.50
C GLY A 295 -5.06 7.15 -20.47
N VAL A 296 -6.23 6.51 -20.61
CA VAL A 296 -6.71 5.43 -19.73
C VAL A 296 -6.13 4.09 -20.17
N THR A 297 -5.18 3.57 -19.38
CA THR A 297 -4.63 2.22 -19.58
C THR A 297 -4.86 1.38 -18.35
N TYR A 298 -5.18 0.10 -18.56
CA TYR A 298 -5.46 -0.85 -17.49
C TYR A 298 -4.38 -0.86 -16.38
N PRO A 299 -3.06 -0.97 -16.68
CA PRO A 299 -2.04 -1.01 -15.62
C PRO A 299 -1.95 0.31 -14.84
N ALA A 300 -2.03 1.46 -15.49
CA ALA A 300 -1.94 2.75 -14.80
C ALA A 300 -3.16 2.98 -13.89
N CYS A 301 -4.35 2.56 -14.33
CA CYS A 301 -5.56 2.66 -13.54
C CYS A 301 -5.57 1.68 -12.37
N ALA A 302 -5.11 0.44 -12.56
CA ALA A 302 -4.98 -0.53 -11.47
C ALA A 302 -4.00 -0.05 -10.40
N LEU A 303 -2.80 0.38 -10.81
CA LEU A 303 -1.77 0.91 -9.90
C LEU A 303 -2.23 2.20 -9.20
N GLY A 304 -2.89 3.10 -9.93
CA GLY A 304 -3.47 4.32 -9.36
C GLY A 304 -4.61 4.02 -8.39
N GLY A 305 -5.44 3.02 -8.67
CA GLY A 305 -6.49 2.56 -7.78
C GLY A 305 -5.93 1.95 -6.49
N ALA A 306 -4.88 1.12 -6.59
CA ALA A 306 -4.15 0.60 -5.43
C ALA A 306 -3.53 1.73 -4.60
N ALA A 307 -2.91 2.72 -5.22
CA ALA A 307 -2.33 3.86 -4.51
C ALA A 307 -3.41 4.71 -3.79
N VAL A 308 -4.51 5.04 -4.48
CA VAL A 308 -5.60 5.85 -3.93
C VAL A 308 -6.31 5.14 -2.78
N THR A 309 -6.58 3.84 -2.90
CA THR A 309 -7.16 3.05 -1.81
C THR A 309 -6.22 2.91 -0.63
N THR A 310 -4.91 2.76 -0.88
CA THR A 310 -3.90 2.72 0.19
C THR A 310 -3.89 4.03 0.98
N LEU A 311 -3.95 5.17 0.31
CA LEU A 311 -4.11 6.47 0.99
C LEU A 311 -5.43 6.56 1.78
N GLY A 312 -6.53 6.03 1.22
CA GLY A 312 -7.81 5.97 1.91
C GLY A 312 -7.72 5.17 3.21
N VAL A 313 -7.04 4.03 3.19
CA VAL A 313 -6.76 3.20 4.38
C VAL A 313 -5.95 3.99 5.41
N VAL A 314 -4.85 4.64 5.00
CA VAL A 314 -4.02 5.44 5.93
C VAL A 314 -4.83 6.56 6.59
N VAL A 315 -5.71 7.24 5.84
CA VAL A 315 -6.60 8.28 6.39
C VAL A 315 -7.60 7.69 7.39
N SER A 316 -8.20 6.54 7.06
CA SER A 316 -9.12 5.85 7.97
C SER A 316 -8.42 5.39 9.25
N GLU A 317 -7.21 4.84 9.15
CA GLU A 317 -6.40 4.40 10.28
C GLU A 317 -6.00 5.58 11.18
N LEU A 318 -5.57 6.69 10.59
CA LEU A 318 -5.27 7.92 11.33
C LEU A 318 -6.51 8.42 12.10
N TRP A 319 -7.69 8.38 11.47
CA TRP A 319 -8.95 8.75 12.11
C TRP A 319 -9.28 7.84 13.30
N THR A 320 -9.18 6.52 13.13
CA THR A 320 -9.43 5.55 14.22
C THR A 320 -8.40 5.66 15.35
N SER A 321 -7.16 6.00 15.02
CA SER A 321 -6.10 6.21 16.00
C SER A 321 -6.36 7.46 16.85
N LEU A 322 -6.82 8.56 16.22
CA LEU A 322 -7.26 9.78 16.93
C LEU A 322 -8.42 9.51 17.91
N LEU A 323 -9.37 8.66 17.52
CA LEU A 323 -10.49 8.27 18.38
C LEU A 323 -10.06 7.41 19.57
N SER A 324 -9.10 6.51 19.35
CA SER A 324 -8.56 5.62 20.39
C SER A 324 -7.65 6.34 21.39
N TYR A 325 -7.00 7.42 20.95
CA TYR A 325 -6.11 8.23 21.78
C TYR A 325 -6.83 8.95 22.93
N ARG A 326 -8.11 9.30 22.78
CA ARG A 326 -8.88 10.02 23.82
C ARG A 326 -8.96 9.30 25.18
N GLY A 327 -8.58 8.03 25.27
CA GLY A 327 -8.53 7.25 26.50
C GLY A 327 -7.14 6.83 26.99
N SER A 328 -6.04 7.25 26.35
CA SER A 328 -4.70 6.73 26.62
C SER A 328 -3.70 7.80 27.08
N THR A 329 -2.90 7.47 28.10
CA THR A 329 -1.80 8.32 28.63
C THR A 329 -0.48 8.19 27.85
N ALA A 330 -0.41 7.31 26.85
CA ALA A 330 0.86 6.87 26.25
C ALA A 330 1.28 7.68 24.99
N GLY A 331 1.51 8.99 25.15
CA GLY A 331 2.30 9.85 24.24
C GLY A 331 1.85 10.00 22.77
N PRO A 332 2.43 10.95 22.00
CA PRO A 332 2.02 11.25 20.62
C PRO A 332 2.36 10.15 19.61
N LEU A 333 3.32 9.26 19.89
CA LEU A 333 3.64 8.14 18.98
C LEU A 333 2.53 7.11 18.88
N LEU A 334 1.50 7.17 19.74
CA LEU A 334 0.30 6.33 19.63
C LEU A 334 -0.51 6.62 18.36
N TYR A 335 -0.39 7.82 17.77
CA TYR A 335 -1.07 8.18 16.51
C TYR A 335 -0.72 7.25 15.34
N TYR A 336 0.43 6.59 15.39
CA TYR A 336 0.93 5.73 14.31
C TYR A 336 0.77 4.23 14.56
N VAL A 337 0.20 3.84 15.71
CA VAL A 337 -0.09 2.43 15.99
C VAL A 337 -1.07 1.93 14.94
N SER A 338 -0.70 0.83 14.27
CA SER A 338 -1.44 0.14 13.20
C SER A 338 -1.47 0.82 11.81
N MET A 339 -0.66 1.84 11.55
CA MET A 339 -0.60 2.41 10.19
C MET A 339 -0.07 1.40 9.16
N GLY A 340 -0.76 1.30 8.03
CA GLY A 340 -0.43 0.42 6.92
C GLY A 340 -1.03 -0.98 7.06
N SER A 341 -1.95 -1.20 7.99
CA SER A 341 -2.52 -2.53 8.20
C SER A 341 -3.36 -2.99 7.03
N GLY A 342 -4.30 -2.16 6.55
CA GLY A 342 -5.17 -2.47 5.42
C GLY A 342 -4.51 -2.43 4.02
N VAL A 343 -3.19 -2.24 3.91
CA VAL A 343 -2.49 -2.08 2.61
C VAL A 343 -2.66 -3.30 1.70
N SER A 344 -2.69 -4.51 2.28
CA SER A 344 -2.87 -5.75 1.52
C SER A 344 -4.25 -5.85 0.86
N ALA A 345 -5.31 -5.45 1.57
CA ALA A 345 -6.65 -5.33 1.01
C ALA A 345 -6.75 -4.19 -0.01
N ALA A 346 -6.15 -3.04 0.32
CA ALA A 346 -6.11 -1.89 -0.58
C ALA A 346 -5.45 -2.24 -1.91
N LEU A 347 -4.36 -3.02 -1.90
CA LEU A 347 -3.71 -3.47 -3.12
C LEU A 347 -4.67 -4.30 -4.00
N VAL A 348 -5.34 -5.30 -3.42
CA VAL A 348 -6.24 -6.19 -4.17
C VAL A 348 -7.47 -5.44 -4.66
N PHE A 349 -8.24 -4.86 -3.74
CA PHE A 349 -9.51 -4.20 -4.08
C PHE A 349 -9.30 -2.88 -4.81
N GLY A 350 -8.21 -2.17 -4.54
CA GLY A 350 -7.83 -0.96 -5.27
C GLY A 350 -7.38 -1.25 -6.70
N SER A 351 -6.63 -2.33 -6.93
CA SER A 351 -6.28 -2.76 -8.28
C SER A 351 -7.53 -3.15 -9.08
N LEU A 352 -8.45 -3.90 -8.45
CA LEU A 352 -9.74 -4.27 -9.05
C LEU A 352 -10.61 -3.04 -9.33
N ALA A 353 -10.69 -2.09 -8.39
CA ALA A 353 -11.43 -0.84 -8.55
C ALA A 353 -10.88 0.00 -9.72
N GLY A 354 -9.55 0.12 -9.81
CA GLY A 354 -8.87 0.78 -10.91
C GLY A 354 -9.09 0.08 -12.26
N GLY A 355 -9.05 -1.25 -12.28
CA GLY A 355 -9.34 -2.07 -13.46
C GLY A 355 -10.80 -1.92 -13.93
N ALA A 356 -11.75 -1.94 -13.01
CA ALA A 356 -13.17 -1.71 -13.30
C ALA A 356 -13.43 -0.30 -13.84
N GLY A 357 -12.75 0.72 -13.28
CA GLY A 357 -12.75 2.08 -13.81
C GLY A 357 -12.21 2.17 -15.24
N ALA A 358 -11.11 1.47 -15.55
CA ALA A 358 -10.57 1.44 -16.91
C ALA A 358 -11.51 0.73 -17.90
N LEU A 359 -12.16 -0.35 -17.47
CA LEU A 359 -13.12 -1.11 -18.29
C LEU A 359 -14.36 -0.27 -18.61
N THR A 360 -14.92 0.42 -17.61
CA THR A 360 -16.10 1.27 -17.79
C THR A 360 -15.84 2.43 -18.75
N VAL A 361 -14.66 3.07 -18.67
CA VAL A 361 -14.26 4.08 -19.67
C VAL A 361 -14.18 3.45 -21.06
N ARG A 362 -13.49 2.31 -21.22
CA ARG A 362 -13.37 1.62 -22.51
C ARG A 362 -14.72 1.25 -23.13
N LEU A 363 -15.67 0.80 -22.32
CA LEU A 363 -17.01 0.45 -22.78
C LEU A 363 -17.80 1.68 -23.25
N ARG A 364 -17.63 2.83 -22.59
CA ARG A 364 -18.32 4.09 -22.91
C ARG A 364 -17.68 4.87 -24.05
N THR A 365 -16.41 4.65 -24.34
CA THR A 365 -15.68 5.33 -25.44
C THR A 365 -15.61 4.48 -26.71
N ARG A 366 -16.32 3.34 -26.80
CA ARG A 366 -16.39 2.57 -28.04
C ARG A 366 -16.98 3.44 -29.16
N PRO A 367 -16.36 3.46 -30.37
CA PRO A 367 -16.93 4.15 -31.51
C PRO A 367 -18.35 3.65 -31.77
N GLN A 368 -19.31 4.56 -31.80
CA GLN A 368 -20.66 4.24 -32.23
C GLN A 368 -20.60 3.93 -33.74
N PRO A 369 -21.25 2.87 -34.24
CA PRO A 369 -21.25 2.59 -35.67
C PRO A 369 -21.78 3.83 -36.43
N PRO A 370 -21.18 4.18 -37.58
CA PRO A 370 -21.62 5.34 -38.33
C PRO A 370 -23.11 5.22 -38.64
N ALA A 371 -23.86 6.29 -38.37
CA ALA A 371 -25.27 6.36 -38.75
C ALA A 371 -25.39 6.07 -40.25
N PRO A 372 -26.36 5.24 -40.70
CA PRO A 372 -26.54 4.98 -42.12
C PRO A 372 -26.70 6.32 -42.84
N ALA A 373 -25.94 6.49 -43.93
CA ALA A 373 -25.95 7.71 -44.72
C ALA A 373 -27.41 8.06 -45.08
N ALA A 374 -27.82 9.29 -44.76
CA ALA A 374 -29.12 9.80 -45.17
C ALA A 374 -29.18 9.71 -46.70
N VAL A 375 -30.12 8.90 -47.21
CA VAL A 375 -30.41 8.80 -48.63
C VAL A 375 -30.75 10.21 -49.12
N GLN A 376 -29.88 10.79 -49.93
CA GLN A 376 -30.17 12.05 -50.61
C GLN A 376 -31.34 11.77 -51.56
N ALA A 377 -32.53 12.25 -51.19
CA ALA A 377 -33.66 12.28 -52.10
C ALA A 377 -33.28 13.20 -53.27
N GLN A 378 -33.11 12.62 -54.45
CA GLN A 378 -32.95 13.38 -55.69
C GLN A 378 -34.27 14.12 -55.97
N PRO A 379 -34.26 15.43 -56.26
CA PRO A 379 -35.43 16.13 -56.73
C PRO A 379 -35.74 15.68 -58.18
N VAL A 380 -37.01 15.35 -58.41
CA VAL A 380 -37.59 15.04 -59.74
C VAL A 380 -37.95 16.34 -60.46
#